data_AF-A0A937Q322-F1
#
_entry.id   AF-A0A937Q322-F1
#
_cell.length_a   1.000
_cell.length_b   1.000
_cell.length_c   1.000
_cell.angle_alpha   90.00
_cell.angle_beta   90.00
_cell.angle_gamma   90.00
#
_symmetry.space_group_name_H-M   'P 1'
#
loop_
_entity.id
_entity.type
_entity.pdbx_description
1 polymer ?
#
loop_
_entity_poly.entity_id
_entity_poly.type
_entity_poly.pdbx_seq_one_letter_code
_entity_poly.pdbx_strand_id
1 'polypeptide(L)'
;MKEKQIQSFRKTLIDWYSANRRDLPWRKTKNPYHIWVSEVMLQQTQVNTVLPFYPKFLNAFPDLKHLADADLQDVLKIWEGMGYYARSRNLHKAAGIVMNQYAGIIPDRWKTFRELPGVGDYIAAAVLSMAFGKPYPVVDGNVKRVLSRLTLIEAPVNKSSSTKHFQETAKEMLDKENPGTYNQALMELGAMICRPKRPLCGTCPVQAVCLAYLSDRVAEFPKKIKRQPTPQYRIAVGIVFKNGQVLITRRKLEGLLGGLWEFPGGKIRDGERAEAACIREIQEEVHLKIKIDSYLCRVKHAYTHFKILMDVFCCSYVSGRVKLNGPVDHRWIKLDKLKNYPLPRANHKFIPQLKQYTASANSRNYDKPDDAVLRTKLTPVQYKVTQEEGTEPPFQNEYWDNKMPGIYVEVVSGEPLFISLDKFDSGTGWPSFTKPLKPENIIEKEDRHLFTVPTEVRSRHGDSHLGHVFPDGPEPTGLRYCINSASLRFIHKKDLEKEGYGEYLKLFEGEQ
;
A
#
# COMPACT_ATOMS: atom_id res chain seq x y z
N MET A 1 -41.82 -7.41 -22.48
CA MET A 1 -42.51 -6.10 -22.35
C MET A 1 -43.05 -5.71 -23.72
N LYS A 2 -44.20 -5.02 -23.81
CA LYS A 2 -44.70 -4.50 -25.11
C LYS A 2 -43.82 -3.33 -25.57
N GLU A 3 -43.70 -3.09 -26.88
CA GLU A 3 -42.83 -2.04 -27.45
C GLU A 3 -43.08 -0.65 -26.83
N LYS A 4 -44.35 -0.24 -26.67
CA LYS A 4 -44.71 1.02 -26.01
C LYS A 4 -44.16 1.14 -24.58
N GLN A 5 -44.13 0.03 -23.83
CA GLN A 5 -43.56 0.02 -22.47
C GLN A 5 -42.04 0.15 -22.50
N ILE A 6 -41.38 -0.43 -23.51
CA ILE A 6 -39.91 -0.31 -23.68
C ILE A 6 -39.55 1.14 -24.04
N GLN A 7 -40.31 1.79 -24.92
CA GLN A 7 -40.10 3.21 -25.26
C GLN A 7 -40.27 4.12 -24.05
N SER A 8 -41.36 3.93 -23.28
CA SER A 8 -41.59 4.69 -22.03
C SER A 8 -40.48 4.45 -21.00
N PHE A 9 -40.01 3.20 -20.86
CA PHE A 9 -38.87 2.84 -20.01
C PHE A 9 -37.60 3.58 -20.42
N ARG A 10 -37.24 3.55 -21.72
CA ARG A 10 -36.04 4.23 -22.25
C ARG A 10 -36.08 5.72 -21.94
N LYS A 11 -37.20 6.39 -22.26
CA LYS A 11 -37.39 7.82 -21.99
C LYS A 11 -37.20 8.13 -20.50
N THR A 12 -37.92 7.42 -19.64
CA THR A 12 -37.89 7.65 -18.19
C THR A 12 -36.49 7.44 -17.60
N LEU A 13 -35.78 6.41 -18.07
CA LEU A 13 -34.41 6.12 -17.66
C LEU A 13 -33.43 7.23 -18.07
N ILE A 14 -33.53 7.71 -19.31
CA ILE A 14 -32.65 8.75 -19.85
C ILE A 14 -32.92 10.11 -19.20
N ASP A 15 -34.20 10.46 -18.99
CA ASP A 15 -34.59 11.69 -18.30
C ASP A 15 -34.04 11.70 -16.87
N TRP A 16 -34.22 10.59 -16.14
CA TRP A 16 -33.64 10.44 -14.79
C TRP A 16 -32.12 10.55 -14.80
N TYR A 17 -31.44 9.88 -15.74
CA TYR A 17 -29.98 9.92 -15.83
C TYR A 17 -29.47 11.33 -16.11
N SER A 18 -30.14 12.08 -16.97
CA SER A 18 -29.77 13.46 -17.29
C SER A 18 -29.82 14.36 -16.06
N ALA A 19 -30.81 14.17 -15.19
CA ALA A 19 -30.96 14.94 -13.95
C ALA A 19 -30.08 14.43 -12.78
N ASN A 20 -29.72 13.14 -12.75
CA ASN A 20 -29.15 12.50 -11.55
C ASN A 20 -27.76 11.88 -11.74
N ARG A 21 -27.18 11.89 -12.94
CA ARG A 21 -25.86 11.29 -13.19
C ARG A 21 -24.79 11.90 -12.31
N ARG A 22 -23.91 11.06 -11.75
CA ARG A 22 -22.71 11.54 -11.06
C ARG A 22 -21.78 12.24 -12.03
N ASP A 23 -21.18 13.32 -11.55
CA ASP A 23 -20.12 14.03 -12.25
C ASP A 23 -18.81 13.22 -12.18
N LEU A 24 -18.46 12.56 -13.28
CA LEU A 24 -17.28 11.68 -13.37
C LEU A 24 -16.38 12.16 -14.51
N PRO A 25 -15.04 12.21 -14.33
CA PRO A 25 -14.13 12.78 -15.33
C PRO A 25 -14.28 12.18 -16.74
N TRP A 26 -14.41 10.85 -16.82
CA TRP A 26 -14.57 10.13 -18.09
C TRP A 26 -15.94 10.32 -18.77
N ARG A 27 -16.90 10.99 -18.12
CA ARG A 27 -18.18 11.37 -18.74
C ARG A 27 -18.15 12.74 -19.40
N LYS A 28 -17.09 13.53 -19.17
CA LYS A 28 -16.91 14.87 -19.73
C LYS A 28 -16.25 14.87 -21.11
N THR A 29 -16.05 13.69 -21.69
CA THR A 29 -15.30 13.51 -22.94
C THR A 29 -16.02 12.52 -23.86
N LYS A 30 -15.78 12.68 -25.16
CA LYS A 30 -16.14 11.72 -26.21
C LYS A 30 -14.91 11.05 -26.83
N ASN A 31 -13.72 11.36 -26.31
CA ASN A 31 -12.47 10.79 -26.80
C ASN A 31 -12.45 9.27 -26.55
N PRO A 32 -12.35 8.43 -27.61
CA PRO A 32 -12.36 6.98 -27.47
C PRO A 32 -11.23 6.44 -26.59
N TYR A 33 -10.04 7.06 -26.61
CA TYR A 33 -8.91 6.67 -25.76
C TYR A 33 -9.23 6.90 -24.28
N HIS A 34 -9.73 8.08 -23.94
CA HIS A 34 -10.07 8.45 -22.56
C HIS A 34 -11.19 7.57 -21.98
N ILE A 35 -12.20 7.25 -22.79
CA ILE A 35 -13.28 6.33 -22.41
C ILE A 35 -12.73 4.91 -22.27
N TRP A 36 -11.90 4.44 -23.21
CA TRP A 36 -11.31 3.11 -23.13
C TRP A 36 -10.46 2.92 -21.87
N VAL A 37 -9.61 3.90 -21.53
CA VAL A 37 -8.84 3.90 -20.29
C VAL A 37 -9.77 3.77 -19.07
N SER A 38 -10.83 4.57 -18.97
CA SER A 38 -11.74 4.48 -17.83
C SER A 38 -12.45 3.13 -17.74
N GLU A 39 -12.90 2.58 -18.87
CA GLU A 39 -13.57 1.29 -18.90
C GLU A 39 -12.64 0.15 -18.48
N VAL A 40 -11.36 0.19 -18.88
CA VAL A 40 -10.34 -0.75 -18.41
C VAL A 40 -10.13 -0.59 -16.90
N MET A 41 -10.03 0.64 -16.39
CA MET A 41 -9.86 0.89 -14.96
C MET A 41 -11.07 0.45 -14.12
N LEU A 42 -12.29 0.59 -14.63
CA LEU A 42 -13.53 0.25 -13.93
C LEU A 42 -13.83 -1.26 -13.92
N GLN A 43 -13.12 -2.07 -14.72
CA GLN A 43 -13.25 -3.53 -14.64
C GLN A 43 -12.91 -4.05 -13.24
N GLN A 44 -13.90 -4.62 -12.55
CA GLN A 44 -13.74 -5.18 -11.20
C GLN A 44 -13.14 -4.20 -10.17
N THR A 45 -13.29 -2.88 -10.41
CA THR A 45 -12.76 -1.83 -9.55
C THR A 45 -13.85 -0.80 -9.29
N GLN A 46 -13.98 -0.31 -8.05
CA GLN A 46 -15.00 0.67 -7.71
C GLN A 46 -14.64 2.07 -8.21
N VAL A 47 -15.65 2.88 -8.54
CA VAL A 47 -15.48 4.27 -9.01
C VAL A 47 -14.56 5.07 -8.08
N ASN A 48 -14.78 5.03 -6.77
CA ASN A 48 -13.97 5.79 -5.79
C ASN A 48 -12.50 5.40 -5.79
N THR A 49 -12.19 4.15 -6.13
CA THR A 49 -10.81 3.68 -6.29
C THR A 49 -10.19 4.20 -7.59
N VAL A 50 -10.98 4.34 -8.67
CA VAL A 50 -10.49 4.81 -9.98
C VAL A 50 -10.30 6.32 -10.03
N LEU A 51 -11.13 7.10 -9.33
CA LEU A 51 -11.11 8.57 -9.34
C LEU A 51 -9.71 9.20 -9.18
N PRO A 52 -8.85 8.77 -8.23
CA PRO A 52 -7.50 9.35 -8.11
C PRO A 52 -6.49 8.80 -9.13
N PHE A 53 -6.76 7.67 -9.80
CA PHE A 53 -5.86 7.04 -10.77
C PHE A 53 -6.06 7.58 -12.18
N TYR A 54 -7.31 7.77 -12.59
CA TYR A 54 -7.66 8.20 -13.94
C TYR A 54 -6.95 9.49 -14.39
N PRO A 55 -7.02 10.62 -13.65
CA PRO A 55 -6.31 11.84 -14.05
C PRO A 55 -4.79 11.68 -13.99
N LYS A 56 -4.25 10.93 -13.02
CA LYS A 56 -2.80 10.66 -12.95
C LYS A 56 -2.31 9.89 -14.18
N PHE A 57 -3.09 8.91 -14.62
CA PHE A 57 -2.79 8.11 -15.80
C PHE A 57 -2.85 8.94 -17.08
N LEU A 58 -3.90 9.75 -17.26
CA LEU A 58 -4.01 10.63 -18.43
C LEU A 58 -3.00 11.79 -18.41
N ASN A 59 -2.53 12.23 -17.24
CA ASN A 59 -1.44 13.20 -17.17
C ASN A 59 -0.11 12.59 -17.63
N ALA A 60 0.16 11.33 -17.26
CA ALA A 60 1.36 10.62 -17.69
C ALA A 60 1.29 10.15 -19.16
N PHE A 61 0.09 9.74 -19.60
CA PHE A 61 -0.18 9.23 -20.93
C PHE A 61 -1.43 9.93 -21.51
N PRO A 62 -1.28 11.15 -22.07
CA PRO A 62 -2.43 11.98 -22.50
C PRO A 62 -3.20 11.41 -23.69
N ASP A 63 -2.50 10.69 -24.56
CA ASP A 63 -3.04 10.06 -25.75
C ASP A 63 -2.48 8.65 -25.97
N LEU A 64 -2.98 7.99 -27.02
CA LEU A 64 -2.62 6.63 -27.36
C LEU A 64 -1.15 6.47 -27.72
N LYS A 65 -0.55 7.48 -28.35
CA LYS A 65 0.86 7.46 -28.75
C LYS A 65 1.76 7.48 -27.52
N HIS A 66 1.49 8.38 -26.57
CA HIS A 66 2.25 8.45 -25.31
C HIS A 66 2.18 7.13 -24.52
N LEU A 67 1.01 6.49 -24.50
CA LEU A 67 0.89 5.19 -23.86
C LEU A 67 1.68 4.11 -24.61
N ALA A 68 1.58 4.06 -25.94
CA ALA A 68 2.27 3.05 -26.75
C ALA A 68 3.80 3.18 -26.67
N ASP A 69 4.32 4.40 -26.64
CA ASP A 69 5.76 4.71 -26.60
C ASP A 69 6.37 4.52 -25.19
N ALA A 70 5.56 4.45 -24.14
CA ALA A 70 6.03 4.36 -22.76
C ALA A 70 6.66 2.99 -22.42
N ASP A 71 7.65 2.99 -21.52
CA ASP A 71 8.15 1.75 -20.92
C ASP A 71 7.07 1.11 -20.05
N LEU A 72 6.96 -0.23 -20.14
CA LEU A 72 5.93 -0.97 -19.41
C LEU A 72 6.06 -0.80 -17.88
N GLN A 73 7.27 -0.59 -17.34
CA GLN A 73 7.47 -0.36 -15.92
C GLN A 73 6.87 0.97 -15.46
N ASP A 74 6.94 2.02 -16.28
CA ASP A 74 6.31 3.31 -15.98
C ASP A 74 4.78 3.17 -15.98
N VAL A 75 4.23 2.45 -16.97
CA VAL A 75 2.79 2.15 -17.01
C VAL A 75 2.35 1.35 -15.79
N LEU A 76 3.09 0.30 -15.42
CA LEU A 76 2.81 -0.49 -14.21
C LEU A 76 2.96 0.34 -12.93
N LYS A 77 3.87 1.31 -12.93
CA LYS A 77 4.10 2.19 -11.78
C LYS A 77 2.95 3.16 -11.56
N ILE A 78 2.45 3.79 -12.62
CA ILE A 78 1.26 4.64 -12.52
C ILE A 78 0.01 3.81 -12.15
N TRP A 79 -0.05 2.54 -12.55
CA TRP A 79 -1.12 1.60 -12.19
C TRP A 79 -1.01 0.99 -10.79
N GLU A 80 0.10 1.23 -10.08
CA GLU A 80 0.44 0.58 -8.82
C GLU A 80 -0.64 0.80 -7.75
N GLY A 81 -1.12 -0.31 -7.16
CA GLY A 81 -2.12 -0.26 -6.08
C GLY A 81 -3.57 -0.44 -6.55
N MET A 82 -3.87 -0.26 -7.84
CA MET A 82 -5.23 -0.49 -8.38
C MET A 82 -5.55 -1.99 -8.57
N GLY A 83 -4.53 -2.83 -8.67
CA GLY A 83 -4.69 -4.27 -8.83
C GLY A 83 -5.09 -4.71 -10.25
N TYR A 84 -5.19 -6.03 -10.44
CA TYR A 84 -5.47 -6.64 -11.76
C TYR A 84 -4.55 -6.12 -12.88
N TYR A 85 -3.24 -6.20 -12.66
CA TYR A 85 -2.20 -5.63 -13.53
C TYR A 85 -2.17 -6.16 -14.97
N ALA A 86 -2.80 -7.31 -15.26
CA ALA A 86 -2.98 -7.76 -16.64
C ALA A 86 -3.77 -6.73 -17.48
N ARG A 87 -4.64 -5.94 -16.85
CA ARG A 87 -5.40 -4.87 -17.52
C ARG A 87 -4.49 -3.78 -18.10
N SER A 88 -3.53 -3.26 -17.33
CA SER A 88 -2.60 -2.24 -17.84
C SER A 88 -1.66 -2.82 -18.88
N ARG A 89 -1.14 -4.03 -18.68
CA ARG A 89 -0.28 -4.68 -19.68
C ARG A 89 -1.00 -4.89 -21.00
N ASN A 90 -2.25 -5.35 -20.95
CA ASN A 90 -3.06 -5.55 -22.15
C ASN A 90 -3.42 -4.22 -22.82
N LEU A 91 -3.78 -3.19 -22.04
CA LEU A 91 -4.06 -1.86 -22.57
C LEU A 91 -2.82 -1.25 -23.26
N HIS A 92 -1.64 -1.37 -22.66
CA HIS A 92 -0.36 -0.95 -23.24
C HIS A 92 -0.05 -1.70 -24.54
N LYS A 93 -0.16 -3.03 -24.53
CA LYS A 93 0.02 -3.86 -25.73
C LYS A 93 -0.98 -3.49 -26.83
N ALA A 94 -2.23 -3.26 -26.47
CA ALA A 94 -3.27 -2.87 -27.41
C ALA A 94 -3.02 -1.47 -28.00
N ALA A 95 -2.51 -0.52 -27.20
CA ALA A 95 -2.11 0.79 -27.69
C ALA A 95 -0.99 0.67 -28.74
N GLY A 96 0.04 -0.15 -28.48
CA GLY A 96 1.08 -0.43 -29.47
C GLY A 96 0.56 -1.05 -30.77
N ILE A 97 -0.38 -2.00 -30.68
CA ILE A 97 -1.04 -2.58 -31.86
C ILE A 97 -1.79 -1.50 -32.65
N VAL A 98 -2.53 -0.63 -31.97
CA VAL A 98 -3.31 0.42 -32.64
C VAL A 98 -2.42 1.46 -33.31
N MET A 99 -1.31 1.84 -32.68
CA MET A 99 -0.31 2.71 -33.32
C MET A 99 0.27 2.07 -34.58
N ASN A 100 0.65 0.79 -34.52
CA ASN A 100 1.37 0.13 -35.61
C ASN A 100 0.46 -0.34 -36.77
N GLN A 101 -0.74 -0.84 -36.47
CA GLN A 101 -1.62 -1.47 -37.47
C GLN A 101 -2.77 -0.59 -37.93
N TYR A 102 -3.14 0.41 -37.12
CA TYR A 102 -4.29 1.28 -37.40
C TYR A 102 -3.91 2.77 -37.37
N ALA A 103 -2.62 3.10 -37.52
CA ALA A 103 -2.11 4.47 -37.57
C ALA A 103 -2.56 5.35 -36.37
N GLY A 104 -2.70 4.75 -35.19
CA GLY A 104 -3.16 5.44 -33.97
C GLY A 104 -4.67 5.66 -33.89
N ILE A 105 -5.44 5.22 -34.89
CA ILE A 105 -6.91 5.34 -34.92
C ILE A 105 -7.54 4.13 -34.23
N ILE A 106 -8.25 4.37 -33.13
CA ILE A 106 -8.98 3.30 -32.42
C ILE A 106 -10.08 2.75 -33.35
N PRO A 107 -10.07 1.43 -33.65
CA PRO A 107 -11.06 0.85 -34.56
C PRO A 107 -12.50 0.97 -34.03
N ASP A 108 -13.42 1.41 -34.88
CA ASP A 108 -14.84 1.56 -34.56
C ASP A 108 -15.70 0.32 -34.94
N ARG A 109 -15.05 -0.72 -35.49
CA ARG A 109 -15.67 -1.99 -35.86
C ARG A 109 -15.53 -3.01 -34.74
N TRP A 110 -16.64 -3.67 -34.40
CA TRP A 110 -16.68 -4.67 -33.32
C TRP A 110 -15.58 -5.71 -33.44
N LYS A 111 -15.48 -6.40 -34.59
CA LYS A 111 -14.53 -7.50 -34.79
C LYS A 111 -13.09 -7.05 -34.50
N THR A 112 -12.68 -5.95 -35.13
CA THR A 112 -11.32 -5.39 -35.01
C THR A 112 -11.02 -4.91 -33.59
N PHE A 113 -11.91 -4.15 -32.96
CA PHE A 113 -11.67 -3.64 -31.61
C PHE A 113 -11.68 -4.76 -30.57
N ARG A 114 -12.56 -5.75 -30.72
CA ARG A 114 -12.70 -6.89 -29.81
C ARG A 114 -11.50 -7.86 -29.82
N GLU A 115 -10.75 -7.88 -30.92
CA GLU A 115 -9.53 -8.68 -31.06
C GLU A 115 -8.33 -8.07 -30.31
N LEU A 116 -8.40 -6.79 -29.91
CA LEU A 116 -7.34 -6.13 -29.15
C LEU A 116 -7.14 -6.79 -27.76
N PRO A 117 -5.89 -6.90 -27.29
CA PRO A 117 -5.58 -7.45 -25.97
C PRO A 117 -6.37 -6.78 -24.85
N GLY A 118 -7.01 -7.58 -24.00
CA GLY A 118 -7.80 -7.09 -22.86
C GLY A 118 -9.17 -6.50 -23.20
N VAL A 119 -9.51 -6.35 -24.49
CA VAL A 119 -10.84 -5.91 -24.90
C VAL A 119 -11.79 -7.11 -24.95
N GLY A 120 -12.55 -7.29 -23.87
CA GLY A 120 -13.67 -8.24 -23.82
C GLY A 120 -14.98 -7.63 -24.33
N ASP A 121 -16.05 -8.42 -24.38
CA ASP A 121 -17.37 -8.00 -24.88
C ASP A 121 -17.90 -6.74 -24.18
N TYR A 122 -17.65 -6.63 -22.86
CA TYR A 122 -18.02 -5.46 -22.07
C TYR A 122 -17.29 -4.19 -22.55
N ILE A 123 -15.95 -4.21 -22.66
CA ILE A 123 -15.19 -3.02 -23.10
C ILE A 123 -15.57 -2.67 -24.53
N ALA A 124 -15.68 -3.66 -25.41
CA ALA A 124 -16.08 -3.44 -26.80
C ALA A 124 -17.44 -2.73 -26.87
N ALA A 125 -18.46 -3.24 -26.18
CA ALA A 125 -19.78 -2.61 -26.16
C ALA A 125 -19.75 -1.22 -25.54
N ALA A 126 -19.02 -1.03 -24.42
CA ALA A 126 -18.97 0.23 -23.71
C ALA A 126 -18.30 1.33 -24.56
N VAL A 127 -17.10 1.09 -25.06
CA VAL A 127 -16.36 2.07 -25.86
C VAL A 127 -17.07 2.36 -27.18
N LEU A 128 -17.50 1.32 -27.91
CA LEU A 128 -18.17 1.50 -29.21
C LEU A 128 -19.51 2.23 -29.09
N SER A 129 -20.27 1.99 -28.02
CA SER A 129 -21.54 2.72 -27.80
C SER A 129 -21.34 4.15 -27.31
N MET A 130 -20.40 4.38 -26.38
CA MET A 130 -20.22 5.69 -25.75
C MET A 130 -19.43 6.68 -26.60
N ALA A 131 -18.39 6.20 -27.31
CA ALA A 131 -17.50 7.02 -28.12
C ALA A 131 -17.93 7.08 -29.59
N PHE A 132 -18.44 5.98 -30.14
CA PHE A 132 -18.76 5.86 -31.57
C PHE A 132 -20.26 5.72 -31.87
N GLY A 133 -21.13 5.77 -30.86
CA GLY A 133 -22.58 5.70 -31.03
C GLY A 133 -23.10 4.36 -31.57
N LYS A 134 -22.29 3.29 -31.55
CA LYS A 134 -22.70 1.98 -32.09
C LYS A 134 -23.71 1.31 -31.14
N PRO A 135 -24.79 0.69 -31.66
CA PRO A 135 -25.87 0.12 -30.85
C PRO A 135 -25.50 -1.25 -30.26
N TYR A 136 -24.48 -1.28 -29.40
CA TYR A 136 -24.06 -2.46 -28.65
C TYR A 136 -24.49 -2.36 -27.19
N PRO A 137 -25.22 -3.34 -26.63
CA PRO A 137 -25.66 -3.30 -25.26
C PRO A 137 -24.51 -3.63 -24.30
N VAL A 138 -24.34 -2.83 -23.26
CA VAL A 138 -23.37 -3.10 -22.20
C VAL A 138 -24.01 -4.00 -21.14
N VAL A 139 -23.30 -5.08 -20.76
CA VAL A 139 -23.79 -6.03 -19.75
C VAL A 139 -22.72 -6.29 -18.69
N ASP A 140 -22.75 -5.49 -17.62
CA ASP A 140 -21.92 -5.66 -16.42
C ASP A 140 -22.71 -6.26 -15.23
N GLY A 141 -22.09 -6.31 -14.06
CA GLY A 141 -22.76 -6.77 -12.84
C GLY A 141 -23.94 -5.89 -12.40
N ASN A 142 -23.92 -4.58 -12.73
CA ASN A 142 -25.01 -3.66 -12.45
C ASN A 142 -26.19 -3.89 -13.38
N VAL A 143 -25.94 -3.95 -14.69
CA VAL A 143 -26.94 -4.21 -15.72
C VAL A 143 -27.57 -5.59 -15.52
N LYS A 144 -26.79 -6.65 -15.31
CA LYS A 144 -27.33 -7.99 -15.03
C LYS A 144 -28.31 -7.99 -13.87
N ARG A 145 -28.00 -7.25 -12.80
CA ARG A 145 -28.88 -7.11 -11.64
C ARG A 145 -30.15 -6.33 -11.97
N VAL A 146 -30.04 -5.19 -12.65
CA VAL A 146 -31.20 -4.39 -13.06
C VAL A 146 -32.12 -5.24 -13.94
N LEU A 147 -31.59 -5.85 -15.01
CA LEU A 147 -32.36 -6.68 -15.93
C LEU A 147 -32.99 -7.87 -15.19
N SER A 148 -32.26 -8.55 -14.31
CA SER A 148 -32.81 -9.68 -13.55
C SER A 148 -34.05 -9.31 -12.74
N ARG A 149 -34.08 -8.12 -12.14
CA ARG A 149 -35.23 -7.63 -11.37
C ARG A 149 -36.33 -7.10 -12.27
N LEU A 150 -35.95 -6.38 -13.33
CA LEU A 150 -36.89 -5.77 -14.24
C LEU A 150 -37.72 -6.82 -14.99
N THR A 151 -37.10 -7.95 -15.37
CA THR A 151 -37.72 -8.97 -16.22
C THR A 151 -37.76 -10.37 -15.60
N LEU A 152 -37.49 -10.52 -14.30
CA LEU A 152 -37.50 -11.80 -13.56
C LEU A 152 -36.57 -12.88 -14.17
N ILE A 153 -35.34 -12.52 -14.53
CA ILE A 153 -34.37 -13.49 -15.08
C ILE A 153 -33.90 -14.43 -13.97
N GLU A 154 -34.38 -15.67 -13.98
CA GLU A 154 -34.03 -16.73 -13.03
C GLU A 154 -32.60 -17.29 -13.25
N ALA A 155 -32.02 -17.06 -14.45
CA ALA A 155 -30.68 -17.53 -14.77
C ALA A 155 -29.62 -16.89 -13.84
N PRO A 156 -28.72 -17.66 -13.22
CA PRO A 156 -27.78 -17.14 -12.24
C PRO A 156 -26.73 -16.21 -12.85
N VAL A 157 -26.57 -15.00 -12.30
CA VAL A 157 -25.70 -13.94 -12.88
C VAL A 157 -24.21 -14.29 -12.88
N ASN A 158 -23.79 -15.21 -12.01
CA ASN A 158 -22.41 -15.64 -11.85
C ASN A 158 -22.09 -16.98 -12.54
N LYS A 159 -22.98 -17.48 -13.41
CA LYS A 159 -22.72 -18.63 -14.29
C LYS A 159 -22.44 -18.12 -15.71
N SER A 160 -21.32 -18.54 -16.30
CA SER A 160 -20.92 -18.12 -17.65
C SER A 160 -21.99 -18.46 -18.70
N SER A 161 -22.55 -19.67 -18.62
CA SER A 161 -23.61 -20.15 -19.53
C SER A 161 -24.90 -19.30 -19.48
N SER A 162 -25.12 -18.53 -18.41
CA SER A 162 -26.29 -17.66 -18.27
C SER A 162 -26.12 -16.31 -18.96
N THR A 163 -24.91 -15.96 -19.41
CA THR A 163 -24.61 -14.63 -19.99
C THR A 163 -25.46 -14.30 -21.21
N LYS A 164 -25.78 -15.30 -22.05
CA LYS A 164 -26.59 -15.13 -23.26
C LYS A 164 -27.97 -14.53 -22.97
N HIS A 165 -28.65 -15.00 -21.93
CA HIS A 165 -29.97 -14.47 -21.52
C HIS A 165 -29.91 -12.98 -21.21
N PHE A 166 -28.88 -12.53 -20.49
CA PHE A 166 -28.71 -11.13 -20.17
C PHE A 166 -28.35 -10.28 -21.40
N GLN A 167 -27.57 -10.82 -22.33
CA GLN A 167 -27.24 -10.14 -23.58
C GLN A 167 -28.47 -9.97 -24.48
N GLU A 168 -29.32 -10.99 -24.59
CA GLU A 168 -30.55 -10.94 -25.37
C GLU A 168 -31.53 -9.92 -24.79
N THR A 169 -31.79 -9.96 -23.49
CA THR A 169 -32.64 -8.95 -22.84
C THR A 169 -32.05 -7.55 -22.97
N ALA A 170 -30.74 -7.38 -22.80
CA ALA A 170 -30.12 -6.06 -22.96
C ALA A 170 -30.24 -5.54 -24.40
N LYS A 171 -30.13 -6.41 -25.40
CA LYS A 171 -30.29 -6.07 -26.82
C LYS A 171 -31.72 -5.64 -27.15
N GLU A 172 -32.73 -6.32 -26.61
CA GLU A 172 -34.13 -5.94 -26.78
C GLU A 172 -34.43 -4.58 -26.17
N MET A 173 -33.88 -4.30 -24.99
CA MET A 173 -34.16 -3.07 -24.25
C MET A 173 -33.36 -1.85 -24.73
N LEU A 174 -32.24 -2.07 -25.43
CA LEU A 174 -31.33 -1.02 -25.87
C LEU A 174 -32.02 0.09 -26.68
N ASP A 175 -31.76 1.34 -26.33
CA ASP A 175 -32.03 2.47 -27.22
C ASP A 175 -30.98 2.48 -28.34
N LYS A 176 -31.42 2.26 -29.58
CA LYS A 176 -30.53 2.21 -30.75
C LYS A 176 -30.14 3.59 -31.27
N GLU A 177 -30.90 4.63 -30.94
CA GLU A 177 -30.62 6.00 -31.35
C GLU A 177 -29.58 6.63 -30.42
N ASN A 178 -29.68 6.35 -29.12
CA ASN A 178 -28.77 6.88 -28.09
C ASN A 178 -28.11 5.79 -27.23
N PRO A 179 -27.41 4.80 -27.82
CA PRO A 179 -26.96 3.60 -27.09
C PRO A 179 -25.94 3.92 -25.99
N GLY A 180 -25.04 4.87 -26.22
CA GLY A 180 -24.05 5.27 -25.22
C GLY A 180 -24.67 5.91 -23.98
N THR A 181 -25.68 6.77 -24.15
CA THR A 181 -26.40 7.40 -23.04
C THR A 181 -27.25 6.37 -22.30
N TYR A 182 -27.97 5.52 -23.03
CA TYR A 182 -28.76 4.43 -22.45
C TYR A 182 -27.91 3.47 -21.61
N ASN A 183 -26.78 2.99 -22.15
CA ASN A 183 -25.89 2.08 -21.44
C ASN A 183 -25.37 2.70 -20.14
N GLN A 184 -24.95 3.98 -20.18
CA GLN A 184 -24.53 4.69 -18.98
C GLN A 184 -25.66 4.86 -17.97
N ALA A 185 -26.87 5.19 -18.43
CA ALA A 185 -28.05 5.35 -17.58
C ALA A 185 -28.41 4.04 -16.86
N LEU A 186 -28.38 2.91 -17.57
CA LEU A 186 -28.70 1.60 -17.02
C LEU A 186 -27.66 1.15 -15.98
N MET A 187 -26.37 1.37 -16.26
CA MET A 187 -25.30 1.12 -15.28
C MET A 187 -25.43 2.02 -14.05
N GLU A 188 -25.76 3.30 -14.25
CA GLU A 188 -25.93 4.27 -13.16
C GLU A 188 -27.14 3.93 -12.27
N LEU A 189 -28.25 3.51 -12.86
CA LEU A 189 -29.42 3.01 -12.14
C LEU A 189 -29.04 1.83 -11.25
N GLY A 190 -28.28 0.87 -11.79
CA GLY A 190 -27.77 -0.26 -11.03
C GLY A 190 -26.84 0.16 -9.89
N ALA A 191 -25.97 1.14 -10.13
CA ALA A 191 -25.01 1.62 -9.15
C ALA A 191 -25.66 2.40 -7.98
N MET A 192 -26.61 3.30 -8.27
CA MET A 192 -27.14 4.25 -7.29
C MET A 192 -28.47 3.81 -6.66
N ILE A 193 -29.37 3.22 -7.44
CA ILE A 193 -30.75 2.96 -7.04
C ILE A 193 -30.98 1.47 -6.83
N CYS A 194 -30.80 0.67 -7.88
CA CYS A 194 -31.04 -0.77 -7.87
C CYS A 194 -29.83 -1.51 -7.28
N ARG A 195 -29.49 -1.20 -6.03
CA ARG A 195 -28.30 -1.69 -5.31
C ARG A 195 -28.41 -3.19 -4.97
N PRO A 196 -27.27 -3.90 -4.77
CA PRO A 196 -27.30 -5.32 -4.42
C PRO A 196 -28.09 -5.63 -3.14
N LYS A 197 -27.91 -4.81 -2.10
CA LYS A 197 -28.65 -4.86 -0.84
C LYS A 197 -29.43 -3.56 -0.67
N ARG A 198 -30.64 -3.64 -0.11
CA ARG A 198 -31.51 -2.48 0.18
C ARG A 198 -31.63 -1.52 -1.02
N PRO A 199 -32.17 -1.99 -2.17
CA PRO A 199 -32.41 -1.12 -3.32
C PRO A 199 -33.43 -0.02 -2.98
N LEU A 200 -33.28 1.15 -3.60
CA LEU A 200 -34.15 2.30 -3.38
C LEU A 200 -35.36 2.24 -4.33
N CYS A 201 -36.19 1.21 -4.17
CA CYS A 201 -37.32 0.99 -5.08
C CYS A 201 -38.32 2.13 -5.08
N GLY A 202 -38.58 2.75 -3.92
CA GLY A 202 -39.54 3.86 -3.78
C GLY A 202 -39.18 5.13 -4.55
N THR A 203 -37.89 5.32 -4.88
CA THR A 203 -37.41 6.45 -5.70
C THR A 203 -36.87 5.98 -7.06
N CYS A 204 -37.16 4.74 -7.46
CA CYS A 204 -36.66 4.19 -8.70
C CYS A 204 -37.47 4.72 -9.89
N PRO A 205 -36.85 5.35 -10.89
CA PRO A 205 -37.56 5.98 -12.01
C PRO A 205 -38.36 4.96 -12.84
N VAL A 206 -37.91 3.70 -12.85
CA VAL A 206 -38.51 2.61 -13.65
C VAL A 206 -39.28 1.60 -12.79
N GLN A 207 -39.67 2.00 -11.58
CA GLN A 207 -40.39 1.14 -10.62
C GLN A 207 -41.68 0.58 -11.22
N ALA A 208 -42.46 1.42 -11.91
CA ALA A 208 -43.77 1.07 -12.47
C ALA A 208 -43.75 -0.09 -13.48
N VAL A 209 -42.57 -0.40 -14.05
CA VAL A 209 -42.39 -1.48 -15.04
C VAL A 209 -41.49 -2.60 -14.53
N CYS A 210 -41.11 -2.58 -13.26
CA CYS A 210 -40.23 -3.58 -12.66
C CYS A 210 -40.99 -4.80 -12.16
N LEU A 211 -40.90 -5.93 -12.88
CA LEU A 211 -41.65 -7.13 -12.54
C LEU A 211 -41.34 -7.68 -11.14
N ALA A 212 -40.08 -7.63 -10.69
CA ALA A 212 -39.73 -8.05 -9.33
C ALA A 212 -40.30 -7.13 -8.25
N TYR A 213 -40.50 -5.84 -8.53
CA TYR A 213 -41.16 -4.93 -7.59
C TYR A 213 -42.66 -5.19 -7.55
N LEU A 214 -43.30 -5.32 -8.72
CA LEU A 214 -44.74 -5.58 -8.85
C LEU A 214 -45.16 -6.94 -8.28
N SER A 215 -44.24 -7.89 -8.14
CA SER A 215 -44.48 -9.22 -7.57
C SER A 215 -43.90 -9.43 -6.17
N ASP A 216 -43.33 -8.38 -5.55
CA ASP A 216 -42.64 -8.46 -4.24
C ASP A 216 -41.48 -9.47 -4.16
N ARG A 217 -40.76 -9.65 -5.29
CA ARG A 217 -39.65 -10.61 -5.42
C ARG A 217 -38.28 -9.96 -5.54
N VAL A 218 -38.15 -8.64 -5.29
CA VAL A 218 -36.88 -7.90 -5.49
C VAL A 218 -35.69 -8.52 -4.76
N ALA A 219 -35.92 -9.06 -3.56
CA ALA A 219 -34.89 -9.69 -2.73
C ALA A 219 -34.36 -11.01 -3.31
N GLU A 220 -35.14 -11.69 -4.15
CA GLU A 220 -34.76 -12.95 -4.78
C GLU A 220 -33.76 -12.77 -5.93
N PHE A 221 -33.68 -11.57 -6.50
CA PHE A 221 -32.89 -11.30 -7.70
C PHE A 221 -31.69 -10.38 -7.42
N PRO A 222 -30.54 -10.64 -8.08
CA PRO A 222 -30.30 -11.71 -9.05
C PRO A 222 -30.04 -13.06 -8.37
N LYS A 223 -30.47 -14.16 -9.01
CA LYS A 223 -30.08 -15.51 -8.60
C LYS A 223 -28.56 -15.68 -8.72
N LYS A 224 -27.95 -16.39 -7.77
CA LYS A 224 -26.50 -16.65 -7.73
C LYS A 224 -26.22 -18.08 -7.29
N ILE A 225 -25.22 -18.69 -7.90
CA ILE A 225 -24.63 -19.95 -7.42
C ILE A 225 -23.72 -19.64 -6.23
N LYS A 226 -23.86 -20.39 -5.14
CA LYS A 226 -23.01 -20.26 -3.95
C LYS A 226 -21.55 -20.55 -4.32
N ARG A 227 -20.63 -19.68 -3.91
CA ARG A 227 -19.19 -19.87 -4.15
C ARG A 227 -18.58 -20.77 -3.07
N GLN A 228 -17.57 -21.56 -3.45
CA GLN A 228 -16.76 -22.31 -2.50
C GLN A 228 -15.88 -21.39 -1.64
N PRO A 229 -15.41 -21.87 -0.47
CA PRO A 229 -14.48 -21.12 0.36
C PRO A 229 -13.21 -20.73 -0.40
N THR A 230 -12.74 -19.52 -0.16
CA THR A 230 -11.52 -18.99 -0.78
C THR A 230 -10.29 -19.62 -0.11
N PRO A 231 -9.38 -20.30 -0.85
CA PRO A 231 -8.20 -20.92 -0.27
C PRO A 231 -7.26 -19.90 0.36
N GLN A 232 -6.48 -20.34 1.35
CA GLN A 232 -5.45 -19.53 2.02
C GLN A 232 -4.09 -20.19 1.87
N TYR A 233 -3.09 -19.41 1.45
CA TYR A 233 -1.70 -19.86 1.32
C TYR A 233 -0.80 -19.16 2.34
N ARG A 234 0.23 -19.87 2.82
CA ARG A 234 1.30 -19.30 3.63
C ARG A 234 2.53 -19.06 2.75
N ILE A 235 3.16 -17.90 2.91
CA ILE A 235 4.29 -17.44 2.10
C ILE A 235 5.40 -16.95 3.03
N ALA A 236 6.65 -17.21 2.69
CA ALA A 236 7.82 -16.62 3.33
C ALA A 236 8.56 -15.72 2.33
N VAL A 237 8.93 -14.52 2.75
CA VAL A 237 9.65 -13.52 1.94
C VAL A 237 10.87 -13.04 2.71
N GLY A 238 12.00 -12.93 2.02
CA GLY A 238 13.23 -12.42 2.61
C GLY A 238 13.68 -11.11 1.98
N ILE A 239 13.96 -10.13 2.84
CA ILE A 239 14.61 -8.88 2.49
C ILE A 239 16.10 -9.10 2.67
N VAL A 240 16.79 -9.39 1.56
CA VAL A 240 18.22 -9.71 1.57
C VAL A 240 19.04 -8.44 1.47
N PHE A 241 19.86 -8.17 2.49
CA PHE A 241 20.77 -7.03 2.57
C PHE A 241 22.17 -7.41 2.10
N LYS A 242 22.78 -6.51 1.30
CA LYS A 242 24.19 -6.56 0.91
C LYS A 242 24.69 -5.15 0.64
N ASN A 243 25.76 -4.72 1.31
CA ASN A 243 26.43 -3.43 1.09
C ASN A 243 25.46 -2.22 1.09
N GLY A 244 24.55 -2.16 2.05
CA GLY A 244 23.54 -1.09 2.15
C GLY A 244 22.44 -1.11 1.08
N GLN A 245 22.35 -2.18 0.30
CA GLN A 245 21.32 -2.40 -0.71
C GLN A 245 20.45 -3.62 -0.35
N VAL A 246 19.24 -3.65 -0.90
CA VAL A 246 18.31 -4.78 -0.84
C VAL A 246 18.11 -5.39 -2.21
N LEU A 247 17.95 -6.71 -2.26
CA LEU A 247 17.63 -7.44 -3.48
C LEU A 247 16.12 -7.40 -3.77
N ILE A 248 15.78 -7.04 -5.01
CA ILE A 248 14.45 -7.24 -5.59
C ILE A 248 14.56 -8.03 -6.90
N THR A 249 13.53 -8.81 -7.21
CA THR A 249 13.38 -9.58 -8.45
C THR A 249 12.15 -9.13 -9.22
N ARG A 250 12.16 -9.28 -10.55
CA ARG A 250 11.02 -8.96 -11.41
C ARG A 250 10.35 -10.22 -11.90
N ARG A 251 9.03 -10.33 -11.67
CA ARG A 251 8.21 -11.46 -12.13
C ARG A 251 8.14 -11.49 -13.66
N LYS A 252 8.02 -12.69 -14.23
CA LYS A 252 7.60 -12.90 -15.63
C LYS A 252 6.32 -12.13 -15.96
N LEU A 253 6.09 -11.81 -17.22
CA LEU A 253 4.88 -11.09 -17.64
C LEU A 253 3.62 -11.96 -17.54
N GLU A 254 3.79 -13.27 -17.71
CA GLU A 254 2.74 -14.27 -17.61
C GLU A 254 2.38 -14.55 -16.15
N GLY A 255 1.09 -14.80 -15.91
CA GLY A 255 0.60 -15.20 -14.59
C GLY A 255 0.35 -14.04 -13.62
N LEU A 256 0.26 -14.42 -12.35
CA LEU A 256 -0.15 -13.54 -11.26
C LEU A 256 0.91 -12.45 -11.02
N LEU A 257 0.45 -11.20 -10.89
CA LEU A 257 1.30 -10.02 -10.63
C LEU A 257 2.40 -9.80 -11.68
N GLY A 258 2.21 -10.32 -12.90
CA GLY A 258 3.26 -10.34 -13.90
C GLY A 258 3.86 -8.98 -14.25
N GLY A 259 5.18 -8.93 -14.38
CA GLY A 259 5.97 -7.72 -14.67
C GLY A 259 6.26 -6.82 -13.47
N LEU A 260 5.68 -7.09 -12.28
CA LEU A 260 5.99 -6.35 -11.06
C LEU A 260 7.31 -6.80 -10.44
N TRP A 261 7.90 -5.89 -9.68
CA TRP A 261 9.04 -6.18 -8.81
C TRP A 261 8.57 -6.67 -7.44
N GLU A 262 9.37 -7.51 -6.80
CA GLU A 262 9.10 -8.00 -5.46
C GLU A 262 10.38 -8.40 -4.74
N PHE A 263 10.25 -8.69 -3.44
CA PHE A 263 11.31 -9.33 -2.68
C PHE A 263 11.24 -10.84 -2.90
N PRO A 264 12.38 -11.54 -3.03
CA PRO A 264 12.39 -12.99 -3.23
C PRO A 264 11.65 -13.76 -2.14
N GLY A 265 10.98 -14.84 -2.53
CA GLY A 265 10.20 -15.65 -1.60
C GLY A 265 9.12 -16.49 -2.27
N GLY A 266 8.50 -17.37 -1.47
CA GLY A 266 7.53 -18.32 -2.00
C GLY A 266 6.73 -19.07 -0.95
N LYS A 267 6.07 -20.14 -1.38
CA LYS A 267 5.09 -20.85 -0.56
C LYS A 267 5.79 -21.69 0.52
N ILE A 268 5.25 -21.64 1.74
CA ILE A 268 5.66 -22.54 2.82
C ILE A 268 5.04 -23.91 2.57
N ARG A 269 5.86 -24.97 2.51
CA ARG A 269 5.40 -26.36 2.35
C ARG A 269 4.76 -26.88 3.64
N ASP A 270 3.96 -27.94 3.53
CA ASP A 270 3.35 -28.55 4.72
C ASP A 270 4.42 -29.08 5.68
N GLY A 271 4.29 -28.74 6.97
CA GLY A 271 5.28 -29.05 8.00
C GLY A 271 6.55 -28.17 7.98
N GLU A 272 6.71 -27.27 7.02
CA GLU A 272 7.91 -26.43 6.88
C GLU A 272 7.83 -25.19 7.80
N ARG A 273 8.96 -24.88 8.47
CA ARG A 273 9.11 -23.61 9.21
C ARG A 273 9.26 -22.44 8.25
N ALA A 274 8.73 -21.28 8.60
CA ALA A 274 8.73 -20.11 7.72
C ALA A 274 10.15 -19.62 7.39
N GLU A 275 11.07 -19.69 8.35
CA GLU A 275 12.49 -19.35 8.19
C GLU A 275 13.17 -20.29 7.18
N ALA A 276 12.91 -21.60 7.30
CA ALA A 276 13.44 -22.61 6.39
C ALA A 276 12.90 -22.42 4.96
N ALA A 277 11.61 -22.13 4.83
CA ALA A 277 10.99 -21.79 3.55
C ALA A 277 11.63 -20.55 2.93
N CYS A 278 11.89 -19.49 3.72
CA CYS A 278 12.55 -18.27 3.25
C CYS A 278 13.94 -18.56 2.67
N ILE A 279 14.77 -19.31 3.40
CA ILE A 279 16.13 -19.69 2.95
C ILE A 279 16.05 -20.52 1.67
N ARG A 280 15.17 -21.53 1.63
CA ARG A 280 14.98 -22.41 0.48
C ARG A 280 14.53 -21.62 -0.76
N GLU A 281 13.49 -20.80 -0.64
CA GLU A 281 12.94 -20.05 -1.78
C GLU A 281 13.97 -19.05 -2.33
N ILE A 282 14.74 -18.36 -1.48
CA ILE A 282 15.84 -17.50 -1.95
C ILE A 282 16.91 -18.31 -2.68
N GLN A 283 17.30 -19.46 -2.14
CA GLN A 283 18.29 -20.33 -2.79
C GLN A 283 17.77 -20.88 -4.13
N GLU A 284 16.50 -21.30 -4.20
CA GLU A 284 15.85 -21.85 -5.40
C GLU A 284 15.59 -20.77 -6.48
N GLU A 285 15.18 -19.56 -6.09
CA GLU A 285 14.78 -18.46 -6.98
C GLU A 285 15.99 -17.67 -7.50
N VAL A 286 16.97 -17.37 -6.63
CA VAL A 286 18.08 -16.45 -6.94
C VAL A 286 19.48 -17.04 -6.69
N HIS A 287 19.59 -18.28 -6.23
CA HIS A 287 20.87 -18.97 -5.97
C HIS A 287 21.80 -18.28 -4.96
N LEU A 288 21.22 -17.65 -3.94
CA LEU A 288 21.96 -16.99 -2.86
C LEU A 288 21.86 -17.76 -1.56
N LYS A 289 22.99 -17.89 -0.86
CA LYS A 289 23.02 -18.29 0.55
C LYS A 289 22.85 -17.05 1.41
N ILE A 290 21.91 -17.13 2.34
CA ILE A 290 21.54 -16.04 3.26
C ILE A 290 21.49 -16.53 4.70
N LYS A 291 21.63 -15.60 5.64
CA LYS A 291 21.37 -15.81 7.06
C LYS A 291 20.11 -15.03 7.44
N ILE A 292 19.18 -15.65 8.16
CA ILE A 292 18.05 -14.93 8.76
C ILE A 292 18.57 -14.18 9.98
N ASP A 293 18.44 -12.86 9.98
CA ASP A 293 18.87 -12.02 11.11
C ASP A 293 17.71 -11.79 12.07
N SER A 294 16.52 -11.52 11.53
CA SER A 294 15.33 -11.29 12.35
C SER A 294 14.03 -11.47 11.58
N TYR A 295 12.97 -11.80 12.32
CA TYR A 295 11.60 -11.69 11.83
C TYR A 295 11.18 -10.22 11.79
N LEU A 296 10.62 -9.76 10.67
CA LEU A 296 10.11 -8.39 10.54
C LEU A 296 8.64 -8.31 10.93
N CYS A 297 7.76 -9.02 10.21
CA CYS A 297 6.32 -8.98 10.46
C CYS A 297 5.54 -10.07 9.70
N ARG A 298 4.24 -10.15 10.01
CA ARG A 298 3.25 -10.93 9.25
C ARG A 298 2.30 -10.02 8.49
N VAL A 299 2.16 -10.24 7.19
CA VAL A 299 1.19 -9.54 6.34
C VAL A 299 0.04 -10.47 5.96
N LYS A 300 -1.18 -10.06 6.30
CA LYS A 300 -2.42 -10.64 5.75
C LYS A 300 -2.82 -9.88 4.48
N HIS A 301 -2.98 -10.58 3.36
CA HIS A 301 -3.42 -9.97 2.11
C HIS A 301 -4.44 -10.86 1.40
N ALA A 302 -5.43 -10.26 0.75
CA ALA A 302 -6.50 -10.97 0.06
C ALA A 302 -6.48 -10.62 -1.42
N TYR A 303 -6.46 -11.65 -2.25
CA TYR A 303 -6.76 -11.57 -3.68
C TYR A 303 -8.18 -12.11 -3.91
N THR A 304 -8.73 -11.85 -5.08
CA THR A 304 -10.12 -12.24 -5.42
C THR A 304 -10.35 -13.76 -5.37
N HIS A 305 -9.31 -14.56 -5.58
CA HIS A 305 -9.40 -16.03 -5.68
C HIS A 305 -8.69 -16.78 -4.55
N PHE A 306 -7.88 -16.11 -3.73
CA PHE A 306 -7.17 -16.71 -2.61
C PHE A 306 -6.71 -15.64 -1.61
N LYS A 307 -6.38 -16.05 -0.40
CA LYS A 307 -5.75 -15.20 0.63
C LYS A 307 -4.32 -15.66 0.87
N ILE A 308 -3.47 -14.74 1.31
CA ILE A 308 -2.10 -15.04 1.73
C ILE A 308 -1.84 -14.57 3.15
N LEU A 309 -1.06 -15.38 3.85
CA LEU A 309 -0.39 -15.04 5.11
C LEU A 309 1.12 -15.04 4.82
N MET A 310 1.73 -13.86 4.79
CA MET A 310 3.10 -13.66 4.37
C MET A 310 3.98 -13.33 5.58
N ASP A 311 4.91 -14.20 5.89
CA ASP A 311 5.96 -13.98 6.89
C ASP A 311 7.17 -13.32 6.23
N VAL A 312 7.63 -12.21 6.80
CA VAL A 312 8.70 -11.38 6.22
C VAL A 312 9.91 -11.39 7.14
N PHE A 313 11.09 -11.68 6.58
CA PHE A 313 12.35 -11.79 7.30
C PHE A 313 13.39 -10.80 6.78
N CYS A 314 14.20 -10.24 7.68
CA CYS A 314 15.41 -9.50 7.31
C CYS A 314 16.59 -10.48 7.29
N CYS A 315 17.36 -10.45 6.21
CA CYS A 315 18.37 -11.46 5.93
C CYS A 315 19.68 -10.81 5.48
N SER A 316 20.82 -11.33 5.94
CA SER A 316 22.13 -10.93 5.47
C SER A 316 22.59 -11.85 4.34
N TYR A 317 23.14 -11.26 3.27
CA TYR A 317 23.85 -12.01 2.23
C TYR A 317 25.07 -12.71 2.82
N VAL A 318 25.23 -14.01 2.53
CA VAL A 318 26.41 -14.79 2.96
C VAL A 318 27.31 -15.09 1.77
N SER A 319 26.78 -15.71 0.71
CA SER A 319 27.58 -16.06 -0.47
C SER A 319 26.70 -16.38 -1.68
N GLY A 320 27.34 -16.61 -2.83
CA GLY A 320 26.68 -16.94 -4.10
C GLY A 320 26.58 -15.74 -5.05
N ARG A 321 26.17 -16.03 -6.29
CA ARG A 321 25.95 -15.04 -7.34
C ARG A 321 24.53 -15.19 -7.84
N VAL A 322 23.84 -14.08 -8.05
CA VAL A 322 22.43 -14.11 -8.49
C VAL A 322 22.34 -14.85 -9.81
N LYS A 323 21.59 -15.95 -9.82
CA LYS A 323 21.14 -16.66 -11.00
C LYS A 323 19.63 -16.83 -10.88
N LEU A 324 18.88 -16.34 -11.86
CA LEU A 324 17.43 -16.31 -11.76
C LEU A 324 16.83 -17.63 -12.23
N ASN A 325 15.96 -18.19 -11.41
CA ASN A 325 15.12 -19.32 -11.74
C ASN A 325 13.67 -18.95 -11.44
N GLY A 326 12.95 -18.53 -12.48
CA GLY A 326 11.58 -18.02 -12.36
C GLY A 326 11.50 -16.53 -12.72
N PRO A 327 12.08 -15.60 -11.95
CA PRO A 327 12.12 -14.18 -12.30
C PRO A 327 12.88 -13.91 -13.59
N VAL A 328 12.60 -12.76 -14.21
CA VAL A 328 13.24 -12.33 -15.48
C VAL A 328 14.32 -11.27 -15.29
N ASP A 329 14.37 -10.64 -14.12
CA ASP A 329 15.31 -9.57 -13.81
C ASP A 329 15.56 -9.47 -12.31
N HIS A 330 16.65 -8.82 -11.91
CA HIS A 330 16.96 -8.53 -10.51
C HIS A 330 17.74 -7.23 -10.37
N ARG A 331 17.61 -6.58 -9.20
CA ARG A 331 18.40 -5.40 -8.86
C ARG A 331 18.75 -5.38 -7.38
N TRP A 332 19.98 -4.97 -7.10
CA TRP A 332 20.38 -4.46 -5.79
C TRP A 332 20.12 -2.97 -5.76
N ILE A 333 19.24 -2.53 -4.86
CA ILE A 333 18.82 -1.14 -4.78
C ILE A 333 18.94 -0.60 -3.37
N LYS A 334 19.18 0.70 -3.23
CA LYS A 334 19.00 1.37 -1.94
C LYS A 334 17.51 1.40 -1.59
N LEU A 335 17.19 1.36 -0.30
CA LEU A 335 15.82 1.26 0.19
C LEU A 335 14.96 2.47 -0.23
N ASP A 336 15.54 3.66 -0.31
CA ASP A 336 14.89 4.89 -0.78
C ASP A 336 14.45 4.84 -2.25
N LYS A 337 15.08 3.97 -3.05
CA LYS A 337 14.75 3.75 -4.47
C LYS A 337 13.61 2.76 -4.68
N LEU A 338 13.09 2.08 -3.66
CA LEU A 338 11.92 1.20 -3.79
C LEU A 338 10.72 1.92 -4.42
N LYS A 339 10.56 3.21 -4.13
CA LYS A 339 9.49 4.04 -4.69
C LYS A 339 9.53 4.17 -6.21
N ASN A 340 10.63 3.80 -6.88
CA ASN A 340 10.76 3.86 -8.33
C ASN A 340 10.32 2.55 -9.02
N TYR A 341 10.08 1.48 -8.26
CA TYR A 341 9.71 0.18 -8.81
C TYR A 341 8.22 -0.10 -8.54
N PRO A 342 7.48 -0.68 -9.52
CA PRO A 342 6.10 -1.10 -9.30
C PRO A 342 6.06 -2.39 -8.47
N LEU A 343 5.51 -2.31 -7.26
CA LEU A 343 5.44 -3.40 -6.29
C LEU A 343 3.99 -3.89 -6.05
N PRO A 344 3.79 -5.16 -5.67
CA PRO A 344 2.50 -5.64 -5.18
C PRO A 344 2.04 -4.88 -3.93
N ARG A 345 0.73 -4.68 -3.79
CA ARG A 345 0.13 -4.05 -2.60
C ARG A 345 0.42 -4.80 -1.30
N ALA A 346 0.76 -6.08 -1.36
CA ALA A 346 1.21 -6.84 -0.20
C ALA A 346 2.55 -6.31 0.35
N ASN A 347 3.49 -5.91 -0.52
CA ASN A 347 4.81 -5.43 -0.11
C ASN A 347 4.73 -4.07 0.55
N HIS A 348 3.89 -3.17 0.02
CA HIS A 348 3.62 -1.86 0.60
C HIS A 348 3.19 -1.92 2.08
N LYS A 349 2.61 -3.03 2.54
CA LYS A 349 2.17 -3.20 3.93
C LYS A 349 3.30 -3.38 4.94
N PHE A 350 4.50 -3.78 4.50
CA PHE A 350 5.65 -3.99 5.39
C PHE A 350 6.80 -3.01 5.14
N ILE A 351 6.75 -2.22 4.06
CA ILE A 351 7.78 -1.20 3.76
C ILE A 351 8.00 -0.21 4.92
N PRO A 352 6.96 0.28 5.63
CA PRO A 352 7.16 1.16 6.78
C PRO A 352 7.99 0.50 7.89
N GLN A 353 7.68 -0.75 8.24
CA GLN A 353 8.41 -1.54 9.24
C GLN A 353 9.84 -1.82 8.79
N LEU A 354 10.06 -2.08 7.50
CA LEU A 354 11.39 -2.24 6.93
C LEU A 354 12.22 -0.96 7.07
N LYS A 355 11.65 0.22 6.81
CA LYS A 355 12.36 1.50 7.03
C LYS A 355 12.74 1.70 8.50
N GLN A 356 11.83 1.40 9.42
CA GLN A 356 12.10 1.46 10.87
C GLN A 356 13.20 0.47 11.28
N TYR A 357 13.17 -0.75 10.75
CA TYR A 357 14.20 -1.74 10.96
C TYR A 357 15.57 -1.22 10.52
N THR A 358 15.69 -0.64 9.33
CA THR A 358 16.97 -0.10 8.86
C THR A 358 17.46 1.12 9.64
N ALA A 359 16.55 1.98 10.11
CA ALA A 359 16.91 3.08 11.00
C ALA A 359 17.47 2.58 12.34
N SER A 360 16.82 1.56 12.91
CA SER A 360 17.24 0.92 14.17
C SER A 360 18.49 0.04 14.00
N ALA A 361 18.69 -0.56 12.83
CA ALA A 361 19.90 -1.34 12.54
C ALA A 361 21.12 -0.44 12.37
N ASN A 362 20.94 0.75 11.79
CA ASN A 362 21.99 1.77 11.72
C ASN A 362 22.34 2.33 13.11
N SER A 363 21.42 2.32 14.08
CA SER A 363 21.76 2.63 15.48
C SER A 363 22.40 1.45 16.23
N ARG A 364 22.14 0.21 15.80
CA ARG A 364 22.74 -1.02 16.38
C ARG A 364 24.16 -1.33 15.88
N ASN A 365 24.53 -0.83 14.69
CA ASN A 365 25.88 -0.93 14.11
C ASN A 365 26.64 0.41 14.24
N TYR A 366 26.57 1.04 15.42
CA TYR A 366 27.48 2.13 15.73
C TYR A 366 28.84 1.53 16.11
N ASP A 367 29.80 1.56 15.20
CA ASP A 367 31.22 1.36 15.55
C ASP A 367 31.71 2.66 16.17
N LYS A 368 31.98 2.65 17.48
CA LYS A 368 32.52 3.80 18.20
C LYS A 368 33.79 4.28 17.47
N PRO A 369 33.82 5.53 16.97
CA PRO A 369 35.01 6.10 16.35
C PRO A 369 36.19 6.01 17.30
N ASP A 370 37.40 5.97 16.73
CA ASP A 370 38.61 6.03 17.55
C ASP A 370 38.69 7.33 18.37
N ASP A 371 39.54 7.30 19.39
CA ASP A 371 39.69 8.40 20.34
C ASP A 371 40.04 9.74 19.66
N ALA A 372 40.89 9.67 18.64
CA ALA A 372 41.32 10.83 17.88
C ALA A 372 40.14 11.51 17.16
N VAL A 373 39.26 10.72 16.54
CA VAL A 373 38.04 11.24 15.91
C VAL A 373 37.08 11.81 16.96
N LEU A 374 36.91 11.17 18.11
CA LEU A 374 36.05 11.68 19.18
C LEU A 374 36.52 13.03 19.72
N ARG A 375 37.84 13.23 19.91
CA ARG A 375 38.42 14.51 20.34
C ARG A 375 38.19 15.66 19.34
N THR A 376 38.01 15.36 18.06
CA THR A 376 37.68 16.37 17.04
C THR A 376 36.20 16.69 16.94
N LYS A 377 35.33 15.73 17.27
CA LYS A 377 33.87 15.86 17.11
C LYS A 377 33.17 16.40 18.34
N LEU A 378 33.69 16.11 19.53
CA LEU A 378 33.10 16.50 20.80
C LEU A 378 33.75 17.78 21.33
N THR A 379 32.96 18.60 22.01
CA THR A 379 33.52 19.69 22.81
C THR A 379 34.35 19.13 23.98
N PRO A 380 35.27 19.91 24.59
CA PRO A 380 36.08 19.42 25.70
C PRO A 380 35.26 18.85 26.87
N VAL A 381 34.13 19.48 27.20
CA VAL A 381 33.24 19.00 28.27
C VAL A 381 32.48 17.72 27.87
N GLN A 382 32.00 17.63 26.62
CA GLN A 382 31.34 16.41 26.12
C GLN A 382 32.31 15.23 26.08
N TYR A 383 33.55 15.44 25.66
CA TYR A 383 34.58 14.40 25.66
C TYR A 383 34.90 13.97 27.10
N LYS A 384 35.18 14.92 28.00
CA LYS A 384 35.48 14.63 29.41
C LYS A 384 34.34 13.85 30.09
N VAL A 385 33.09 14.25 29.88
CA VAL A 385 31.93 13.56 30.45
C VAL A 385 31.76 12.17 29.84
N THR A 386 31.70 12.07 28.52
CA THR A 386 31.33 10.80 27.85
C THR A 386 32.45 9.75 27.86
N GLN A 387 33.72 10.17 27.80
CA GLN A 387 34.86 9.26 27.63
C GLN A 387 35.73 9.13 28.88
N GLU A 388 35.78 10.15 29.74
CA GLU A 388 36.63 10.20 30.94
C GLU A 388 35.81 10.16 32.24
N GLU A 389 34.53 9.76 32.17
CA GLU A 389 33.62 9.62 33.32
C GLU A 389 33.50 10.92 34.16
N GLY A 390 33.71 12.06 33.51
CA GLY A 390 33.59 13.37 34.13
C GLY A 390 32.13 13.74 34.45
N THR A 391 31.97 14.74 35.31
CA THR A 391 30.67 15.35 35.62
C THR A 391 30.75 16.85 35.33
N GLU A 392 29.76 17.39 34.61
CA GLU A 392 29.65 18.84 34.36
C GLU A 392 29.11 19.56 35.61
N PRO A 393 29.35 20.88 35.79
CA PRO A 393 28.87 21.58 36.98
C PRO A 393 27.33 21.67 37.07
N PRO A 394 26.75 21.56 38.28
CA PRO A 394 25.31 21.71 38.46
C PRO A 394 24.87 23.14 38.12
N PHE A 395 23.66 23.28 37.57
CA PHE A 395 23.03 24.56 37.17
C PHE A 395 23.79 25.35 36.09
N GLN A 396 24.92 24.85 35.60
CA GLN A 396 25.73 25.45 34.54
C GLN A 396 25.87 24.48 33.37
N ASN A 397 24.74 23.97 32.91
CA ASN A 397 24.65 23.04 31.80
C ASN A 397 23.42 23.31 30.93
N GLU A 398 23.34 22.65 29.78
CA GLU A 398 22.38 23.04 28.73
C GLU A 398 20.94 22.61 29.03
N TYR A 399 20.72 21.52 29.76
CA TYR A 399 19.42 20.88 29.84
C TYR A 399 18.83 20.73 31.24
N TRP A 400 19.48 21.23 32.30
CA TRP A 400 18.92 21.14 33.67
C TRP A 400 17.52 21.75 33.77
N ASP A 401 17.29 22.92 33.18
CA ASP A 401 16.00 23.63 33.19
C ASP A 401 15.14 23.44 31.94
N ASN A 402 15.62 22.74 30.90
CA ASN A 402 14.86 22.55 29.67
C ASN A 402 13.52 21.83 29.92
N LYS A 403 12.41 22.46 29.51
CA LYS A 403 11.03 21.94 29.61
C LYS A 403 10.36 21.71 28.24
N MET A 404 11.08 21.92 27.14
CA MET A 404 10.49 21.75 25.81
C MET A 404 10.09 20.29 25.55
N PRO A 405 9.00 20.03 24.79
CA PRO A 405 8.60 18.68 24.42
C PRO A 405 9.59 18.10 23.40
N GLY A 406 10.16 16.93 23.71
CA GLY A 406 11.14 16.29 22.84
C GLY A 406 11.83 15.10 23.49
N ILE A 407 12.81 14.53 22.80
CA ILE A 407 13.64 13.44 23.32
C ILE A 407 15.08 13.89 23.48
N TYR A 408 15.79 13.23 24.40
CA TYR A 408 17.23 13.38 24.59
C TYR A 408 17.91 12.15 24.00
N VAL A 409 18.81 12.39 23.05
CA VAL A 409 19.61 11.35 22.40
C VAL A 409 21.06 11.48 22.85
N GLU A 410 21.82 10.40 22.79
CA GLU A 410 23.24 10.45 23.08
C GLU A 410 23.97 11.33 22.07
N VAL A 411 24.90 12.18 22.53
CA VAL A 411 25.71 13.04 21.66
C VAL A 411 26.66 12.25 20.75
N VAL A 412 27.06 11.04 21.16
CA VAL A 412 28.04 10.20 20.45
C VAL A 412 27.39 9.32 19.38
N SER A 413 26.48 8.39 19.74
CA SER A 413 25.85 7.49 18.76
C SER A 413 24.50 7.98 18.22
N GLY A 414 23.89 8.98 18.84
CA GLY A 414 22.52 9.41 18.52
C GLY A 414 21.45 8.43 19.02
N GLU A 415 21.79 7.46 19.88
CA GLU A 415 20.79 6.57 20.46
C GLU A 415 19.80 7.34 21.34
N PRO A 416 18.50 7.02 21.27
CA PRO A 416 17.49 7.71 22.07
C PRO A 416 17.52 7.21 23.53
N LEU A 417 17.77 8.13 24.47
CA LEU A 417 18.03 7.80 25.88
C LEU A 417 16.84 8.15 26.78
N PHE A 418 16.35 9.37 26.71
CA PHE A 418 15.30 9.88 27.61
C PHE A 418 14.25 10.70 26.85
N ILE A 419 13.09 10.93 27.47
CA ILE A 419 12.00 11.74 26.93
C ILE A 419 11.63 12.84 27.92
N SER A 420 11.26 14.02 27.42
CA SER A 420 10.90 15.16 28.25
C SER A 420 9.72 14.89 29.19
N LEU A 421 8.82 13.96 28.84
CA LEU A 421 7.67 13.56 29.65
C LEU A 421 8.06 12.90 30.97
N ASP A 422 9.23 12.25 30.99
CA ASP A 422 9.77 11.60 32.19
C ASP A 422 10.79 12.49 32.92
N LYS A 423 11.04 13.71 32.42
CA LYS A 423 11.96 14.68 33.03
C LYS A 423 11.26 15.40 34.17
N PHE A 424 11.92 15.50 35.32
CA PHE A 424 11.42 16.25 36.47
C PHE A 424 12.51 17.14 37.07
N ASP A 425 12.09 18.06 37.93
CA ASP A 425 13.02 18.90 38.70
C ASP A 425 13.38 18.19 40.00
N SER A 426 14.64 17.78 40.12
CA SER A 426 15.18 17.11 41.30
C SER A 426 15.88 18.06 42.27
N GLY A 427 16.05 19.34 41.90
CA GLY A 427 16.86 20.30 42.65
C GLY A 427 18.37 20.04 42.60
N THR A 428 18.86 19.05 41.86
CA THR A 428 20.31 18.74 41.81
C THR A 428 21.09 19.60 40.84
N GLY A 429 20.42 20.26 39.89
CA GLY A 429 21.07 21.09 38.87
C GLY A 429 21.53 20.31 37.62
N TRP A 430 21.09 19.07 37.43
CA TRP A 430 21.25 18.28 36.20
C TRP A 430 19.90 17.79 35.68
N PRO A 431 19.74 17.53 34.37
CA PRO A 431 18.52 16.92 33.85
C PRO A 431 18.30 15.55 34.53
N SER A 432 17.14 15.41 35.15
CA SER A 432 16.76 14.23 35.92
C SER A 432 15.52 13.57 35.33
N PHE A 433 15.55 12.24 35.18
CA PHE A 433 14.48 11.46 34.58
C PHE A 433 14.04 10.31 35.48
N THR A 434 12.77 9.93 35.42
CA THR A 434 12.23 8.82 36.23
C THR A 434 12.56 7.44 35.65
N LYS A 435 12.80 7.37 34.33
CA LYS A 435 13.15 6.15 33.59
C LYS A 435 13.77 6.47 32.23
N PRO A 436 14.51 5.52 31.63
CA PRO A 436 14.95 5.62 30.25
C PRO A 436 13.78 5.45 29.27
N LEU A 437 13.90 6.08 28.10
CA LEU A 437 12.94 5.94 27.00
C LEU A 437 12.89 4.51 26.46
N LYS A 438 14.05 3.84 26.42
CA LYS A 438 14.21 2.43 26.09
C LYS A 438 15.23 1.82 27.07
N PRO A 439 14.81 0.95 28.01
CA PRO A 439 15.73 0.30 28.95
C PRO A 439 16.86 -0.46 28.24
N GLU A 440 16.60 -0.96 27.04
CA GLU A 440 17.60 -1.62 26.20
C GLU A 440 18.66 -0.69 25.59
N ASN A 441 18.60 0.63 25.81
CA ASN A 441 19.65 1.56 25.40
C ASN A 441 20.58 1.94 26.56
N ILE A 442 20.25 1.54 27.79
CA ILE A 442 21.06 1.84 28.97
C ILE A 442 21.83 0.60 29.44
N ILE A 443 23.04 0.82 29.95
CA ILE A 443 23.80 -0.12 30.76
C ILE A 443 23.97 0.51 32.14
N GLU A 444 23.55 -0.22 33.18
CA GLU A 444 23.74 0.15 34.57
C GLU A 444 24.91 -0.67 35.14
N LYS A 445 25.94 0.01 35.65
CA LYS A 445 27.14 -0.63 36.21
C LYS A 445 27.25 -0.30 37.69
N GLU A 446 27.15 -1.35 38.52
CA GLU A 446 27.37 -1.22 39.97
C GLU A 446 28.86 -1.02 40.24
N ASP A 447 29.22 0.10 40.86
CA ASP A 447 30.59 0.35 41.27
C ASP A 447 30.83 -0.18 42.70
N ARG A 448 31.57 -1.28 42.83
CA ARG A 448 31.72 -2.02 44.11
C ARG A 448 32.88 -1.52 44.98
N HIS A 449 33.48 -0.38 44.66
CA HIS A 449 34.77 0.01 45.23
C HIS A 449 34.73 0.93 46.46
N LEU A 450 33.61 1.57 46.82
CA LEU A 450 33.45 2.29 48.10
C LEU A 450 31.97 2.38 48.50
N PHE A 451 31.70 2.37 49.81
CA PHE A 451 30.39 2.22 50.46
C PHE A 451 29.31 3.29 50.15
N THR A 452 29.39 4.06 49.06
CA THR A 452 28.43 5.15 48.75
C THR A 452 28.41 5.60 47.28
N VAL A 453 28.91 4.82 46.31
CA VAL A 453 28.86 5.24 44.90
C VAL A 453 27.53 4.82 44.24
N PRO A 454 26.77 5.73 43.61
CA PRO A 454 25.56 5.42 42.86
C PRO A 454 25.84 4.55 41.63
N THR A 455 24.85 3.81 41.15
CA THR A 455 24.98 2.97 39.94
C THR A 455 25.25 3.85 38.72
N GLU A 456 26.37 3.61 38.03
CA GLU A 456 26.77 4.34 36.83
C GLU A 456 25.80 4.01 35.68
N VAL A 457 25.42 5.03 34.92
CA VAL A 457 24.54 4.92 33.76
C VAL A 457 25.35 5.20 32.50
N ARG A 458 25.41 4.23 31.60
CA ARG A 458 26.12 4.31 30.32
C ARG A 458 25.20 4.07 29.14
N SER A 459 25.53 4.66 28.00
CA SER A 459 24.91 4.35 26.71
C SER A 459 25.32 2.95 26.26
N ARG A 460 24.39 2.19 25.67
CA ARG A 460 24.69 0.82 25.24
C ARG A 460 25.57 0.79 24.00
N HIS A 461 25.29 1.66 23.02
CA HIS A 461 26.00 1.63 21.75
C HIS A 461 27.26 2.51 21.76
N GLY A 462 27.22 3.67 22.41
CA GLY A 462 28.38 4.56 22.49
C GLY A 462 29.39 4.21 23.59
N ASP A 463 29.01 3.36 24.54
CA ASP A 463 29.75 3.12 25.79
C ASP A 463 30.24 4.45 26.40
N SER A 464 29.34 5.42 26.45
CA SER A 464 29.59 6.75 27.01
C SER A 464 29.05 6.81 28.41
N HIS A 465 29.83 7.40 29.32
CA HIS A 465 29.32 7.78 30.62
C HIS A 465 28.25 8.87 30.46
N LEU A 466 27.06 8.62 31.00
CA LEU A 466 25.92 9.54 30.96
C LEU A 466 25.74 10.24 32.31
N GLY A 467 25.89 9.51 33.40
CA GLY A 467 25.68 9.98 34.75
C GLY A 467 25.39 8.80 35.68
N HIS A 468 24.42 8.98 36.57
CA HIS A 468 24.14 7.99 37.61
C HIS A 468 22.65 7.85 37.90
N VAL A 469 22.24 6.69 38.41
CA VAL A 469 20.88 6.43 38.89
C VAL A 469 20.84 6.29 40.40
N PHE A 470 19.85 6.91 41.03
CA PHE A 470 19.66 6.98 42.47
C PHE A 470 18.26 6.46 42.88
N PRO A 471 18.12 5.79 44.03
CA PRO A 471 16.83 5.29 44.53
C PRO A 471 16.05 6.34 45.33
N ASP A 472 16.16 7.62 44.96
CA ASP A 472 15.51 8.77 45.61
C ASP A 472 14.62 9.56 44.64
N GLY A 473 14.17 8.92 43.57
CA GLY A 473 13.28 9.52 42.58
C GLY A 473 11.81 9.45 42.96
N PRO A 474 10.95 10.14 42.20
CA PRO A 474 9.51 10.10 42.42
C PRO A 474 8.91 8.74 42.01
N GLU A 475 7.75 8.44 42.57
CA GLU A 475 6.90 7.32 42.13
C GLU A 475 6.46 7.51 40.66
N PRO A 476 6.24 6.42 39.89
CA PRO A 476 6.11 5.02 40.33
C PRO A 476 7.41 4.20 40.28
N THR A 477 8.52 4.76 39.80
CA THR A 477 9.78 4.01 39.68
C THR A 477 10.63 4.11 40.93
N GLY A 478 10.52 5.21 41.69
CA GLY A 478 11.41 5.52 42.81
C GLY A 478 12.85 5.81 42.37
N LEU A 479 13.10 5.91 41.07
CA LEU A 479 14.42 6.07 40.48
C LEU A 479 14.60 7.47 39.93
N ARG A 480 15.80 8.02 40.13
CA ARG A 480 16.25 9.28 39.55
C ARG A 480 17.49 9.04 38.71
N TYR A 481 17.33 9.04 37.40
CA TYR A 481 18.43 9.08 36.45
C TYR A 481 18.92 10.52 36.36
N CYS A 482 20.04 10.83 37.01
CA CYS A 482 20.68 12.14 37.03
C CYS A 482 21.78 12.17 35.98
N ILE A 483 21.55 12.89 34.87
CA ILE A 483 22.34 12.73 33.65
C ILE A 483 23.06 14.05 33.32
N ASN A 484 24.28 13.96 32.80
CA ASN A 484 25.00 15.13 32.29
C ASN A 484 24.39 15.56 30.96
N SER A 485 24.02 16.82 30.82
CA SER A 485 23.63 17.47 29.56
C SER A 485 24.70 17.34 28.49
N ALA A 486 25.98 17.42 28.86
CA ALA A 486 27.10 17.19 27.94
C ALA A 486 27.15 15.76 27.36
N SER A 487 26.39 14.79 27.88
CA SER A 487 26.23 13.48 27.24
C SER A 487 25.05 13.41 26.26
N LEU A 488 24.22 14.46 26.23
CA LEU A 488 22.93 14.49 25.54
C LEU A 488 22.93 15.49 24.39
N ARG A 489 22.01 15.28 23.45
CA ARG A 489 21.55 16.22 22.45
C ARG A 489 20.02 16.21 22.45
N PHE A 490 19.39 17.37 22.56
CA PHE A 490 17.93 17.46 22.57
C PHE A 490 17.34 17.56 21.16
N ILE A 491 16.29 16.76 20.89
CA ILE A 491 15.51 16.78 19.65
C ILE A 491 14.09 17.24 19.96
N HIS A 492 13.75 18.44 19.53
CA HIS A 492 12.43 19.01 19.74
C HIS A 492 11.34 18.17 19.04
N LYS A 493 10.14 18.06 19.64
CA LYS A 493 8.99 17.28 19.12
C LYS A 493 8.73 17.53 17.63
N LYS A 494 8.77 18.81 17.21
CA LYS A 494 8.55 19.24 15.82
C LYS A 494 9.59 18.71 14.81
N ASP A 495 10.80 18.38 15.28
CA ASP A 495 11.94 17.98 14.44
C ASP A 495 12.16 16.46 14.46
N LEU A 496 11.43 15.70 15.31
CA LEU A 496 11.57 14.25 15.44
C LEU A 496 11.45 13.51 14.10
N GLU A 497 10.46 13.83 13.28
CA GLU A 497 10.29 13.16 11.98
C GLU A 497 11.44 13.49 11.02
N LYS A 498 11.86 14.76 10.99
CA LYS A 498 12.95 15.24 10.13
C LYS A 498 14.29 14.60 10.50
N GLU A 499 14.55 14.41 11.78
CA GLU A 499 15.80 13.86 12.31
C GLU A 499 15.80 12.33 12.45
N GLY A 500 14.76 11.64 11.97
CA GLY A 500 14.70 10.17 11.92
C GLY A 500 14.16 9.51 13.20
N TYR A 501 13.65 10.30 14.14
CA TYR A 501 13.06 9.88 15.42
C TYR A 501 11.51 9.95 15.41
N GLY A 502 10.88 10.00 14.24
CA GLY A 502 9.42 10.18 14.09
C GLY A 502 8.57 9.11 14.80
N GLU A 503 9.12 7.94 15.13
CA GLU A 503 8.41 6.90 15.89
C GLU A 503 8.02 7.32 17.31
N TYR A 504 8.70 8.30 17.90
CA TYR A 504 8.43 8.79 19.25
C TYR A 504 7.38 9.90 19.29
N LEU A 505 6.93 10.42 18.13
CA LEU A 505 5.87 11.43 18.07
C LEU A 505 4.59 10.98 18.79
N LYS A 506 4.24 9.70 18.64
CA LYS A 506 3.06 9.07 19.26
C LYS A 506 3.07 9.13 20.80
N LEU A 507 4.25 9.26 21.42
CA LEU A 507 4.36 9.34 22.88
C LEU A 507 3.84 10.68 23.41
N PHE A 508 3.77 11.70 22.56
CA PHE A 508 3.29 13.05 22.88
C PHE A 508 1.83 13.29 22.41
N GLU A 509 1.11 12.26 21.99
CA GLU A 509 -0.28 12.36 21.50
C GLU A 509 -1.32 12.31 22.65
N GLY A 510 -0.88 12.11 23.90
CA GLY A 510 -1.74 12.10 25.09
C GLY A 510 -1.82 13.43 25.85
N GLU A 511 -1.10 14.46 25.41
CA GLU A 511 -1.16 15.82 25.99
C GLU A 511 -1.92 16.74 25.03
N GLN A 512 -3.24 16.83 25.24
CA GLN A 512 -4.07 17.97 24.85
C GLN A 512 -4.57 18.67 26.10
#